data_AF-A0A6G8BXL0-F1
#
_entry.id   AF-A0A6G8BXL0-F1
#
_cell.length_a   1.000
_cell.length_b   1.000
_cell.length_c   1.000
_cell.angle_alpha   90.00
_cell.angle_beta   90.00
_cell.angle_gamma   90.00
#
_symmetry.space_group_name_H-M   'P 1'
#
loop_
_entity.id
_entity.type
_entity.pdbx_description
1 polymer ?
#
loop_
_entity_poly.entity_id
_entity_poly.type
_entity_poly.pdbx_seq_one_letter_code
_entity_poly.pdbx_strand_id
1 'polypeptide(L)'
;MNDPIKPLYTGDCPSVSGRSTLTYIVGKHETENTLHLRIAENSGKGMWCNEWASAQAIEAIVSKEPKLKARSFCALHPGKSINTGGFVLAALRDLGLIRSSEANTRIHEHVPKATLENVVMAKTRRKKPKETI
;
A
#
# COMPACT_ATOMS: atom_id res chain seq x y z
N MET A 1 23.32 -2.37 -8.87
CA MET A 1 22.73 -1.02 -8.76
C MET A 1 21.86 -1.03 -7.53
N ASN A 2 22.16 -0.19 -6.54
CA ASN A 2 21.25 -0.01 -5.42
C ASN A 2 19.99 0.69 -5.94
N ASP A 3 18.84 0.17 -5.56
CA ASP A 3 17.57 0.86 -5.74
C ASP A 3 17.66 2.24 -5.05
N PRO A 4 17.36 3.35 -5.75
CA PRO A 4 17.41 4.70 -5.16
C PRO A 4 16.32 4.92 -4.12
N ILE A 5 15.47 3.92 -3.83
CA ILE A 5 14.41 3.99 -2.83
C ILE A 5 14.88 3.36 -1.51
N LYS A 6 14.97 4.17 -0.46
CA LYS A 6 15.30 3.72 0.90
C LYS A 6 14.03 3.36 1.68
N PRO A 7 13.96 2.17 2.32
CA PRO A 7 12.84 1.81 3.18
C PRO A 7 12.63 2.83 4.30
N LEU A 8 11.40 3.31 4.46
CA LEU A 8 10.97 4.24 5.50
C LEU A 8 10.06 3.56 6.53
N TYR A 9 9.21 2.65 6.08
CA TYR A 9 8.27 1.92 6.91
C TYR A 9 8.02 0.52 6.36
N THR A 10 8.01 -0.48 7.24
CA THR A 10 7.57 -1.85 6.94
C THR A 10 6.34 -2.17 7.77
N GLY A 11 5.33 -2.77 7.13
CA GLY A 11 4.10 -3.21 7.78
C GLY A 11 3.64 -4.57 7.27
N ASP A 12 2.88 -5.25 8.12
CA ASP A 12 2.26 -6.53 7.82
C ASP A 12 0.74 -6.38 7.86
N CYS A 13 0.04 -7.01 6.92
CA CYS A 13 -1.42 -7.00 6.90
C CYS A 13 -1.98 -8.31 6.30
N PRO A 14 -3.20 -8.72 6.67
CA PRO A 14 -3.85 -9.81 5.97
C PRO A 14 -4.17 -9.40 4.53
N SER A 15 -4.06 -10.35 3.58
CA SER A 15 -4.59 -10.14 2.23
C SER A 15 -6.10 -9.90 2.27
N VAL A 16 -6.67 -9.32 1.22
CA VAL A 16 -8.12 -9.01 1.15
C VAL A 16 -8.99 -10.25 1.44
N SER A 17 -8.52 -11.45 1.06
CA SER A 17 -9.22 -12.70 1.32
C SER A 17 -8.99 -13.30 2.71
N GLY A 18 -8.09 -12.73 3.51
CA GLY A 18 -7.70 -13.25 4.83
C GLY A 18 -6.85 -14.53 4.80
N ARG A 19 -6.46 -15.01 3.61
CA ARG A 19 -5.79 -16.32 3.44
C ARG A 19 -4.26 -16.26 3.50
N SER A 20 -3.69 -15.07 3.65
CA SER A 20 -2.24 -14.88 3.79
C SER A 20 -1.93 -13.57 4.48
N THR A 21 -0.71 -13.45 5.00
CA THR A 21 -0.12 -12.22 5.50
C THR A 21 0.80 -11.65 4.43
N LEU A 22 0.69 -10.35 4.20
CA LEU A 22 1.49 -9.59 3.25
C LEU A 22 2.43 -8.68 4.03
N THR A 23 3.71 -8.70 3.67
CA THR A 23 4.69 -7.70 4.13
C THR A 23 4.80 -6.65 3.03
N TYR A 24 4.56 -5.39 3.37
CA TYR A 24 4.71 -4.27 2.45
C TYR A 24 5.73 -3.26 3.00
N ILE A 25 6.38 -2.56 2.08
CA ILE A 25 7.36 -1.53 2.40
C ILE A 25 6.93 -0.23 1.73
N VAL A 26 6.93 0.84 2.51
CA VAL A 26 6.95 2.21 1.97
C VAL A 26 8.38 2.71 2.03
N GLY A 27 8.89 3.15 0.89
CA GLY A 27 10.22 3.71 0.75
C GLY A 27 10.17 5.13 0.20
N LYS A 28 11.31 5.82 0.29
CA LYS A 28 11.48 7.17 -0.20
C LYS A 28 12.62 7.22 -1.19
N HIS A 29 12.35 7.78 -2.37
CA HIS A 29 13.34 7.97 -3.41
C HIS A 29 14.35 9.04 -2.97
N GLU A 30 15.65 8.74 -3.02
CA GLU A 30 16.72 9.58 -2.46
C GLU A 30 16.84 10.94 -3.17
N THR A 31 16.74 10.96 -4.50
CA THR A 31 16.86 12.20 -5.30
C THR A 31 15.54 12.93 -5.49
N GLU A 32 14.49 12.22 -5.91
CA GLU A 32 13.17 12.81 -6.17
C GLU A 32 12.37 13.13 -4.91
N ASN A 33 12.79 12.62 -3.75
CA ASN A 33 12.11 12.82 -2.47
C ASN A 33 10.65 12.30 -2.46
N THR A 34 10.29 11.41 -3.39
CA THR A 34 8.95 10.85 -3.60
C THR A 34 8.75 9.53 -2.86
N LEU A 35 7.55 9.30 -2.32
CA LEU A 35 7.21 8.05 -1.65
C LEU A 35 6.79 6.97 -2.64
N HIS A 36 7.09 5.72 -2.29
CA HIS A 36 6.81 4.54 -3.08
C HIS A 36 6.34 3.39 -2.18
N LEU A 37 5.46 2.53 -2.69
CA LEU A 37 4.98 1.32 -2.02
C LEU A 37 5.35 0.08 -2.83
N ARG A 38 5.78 -1.00 -2.17
CA ARG A 38 5.88 -2.33 -2.78
C ARG A 38 5.38 -3.42 -1.84
N ILE A 39 5.01 -4.56 -2.42
CA ILE A 39 4.76 -5.80 -1.68
C ILE A 39 6.07 -6.59 -1.64
N ALA A 40 6.65 -6.72 -0.45
CA ALA A 40 7.93 -7.37 -0.24
C ALA A 40 7.77 -8.89 -0.11
N GLU A 41 6.77 -9.35 0.63
CA GLU A 41 6.55 -10.77 0.91
C GLU A 41 5.06 -11.13 0.99
N ASN A 42 4.77 -12.41 0.79
CA ASN A 42 3.45 -13.00 0.96
C ASN A 42 3.61 -14.40 1.58
N SER A 43 2.96 -14.65 2.72
CA SER A 43 3.01 -15.97 3.38
C SER A 43 2.20 -17.05 2.63
N GLY A 44 1.37 -16.66 1.67
CA GLY A 44 0.61 -17.56 0.80
C GLY A 44 1.33 -17.91 -0.50
N LYS A 45 0.69 -18.74 -1.33
CA LYS A 45 1.23 -19.22 -2.62
C LYS A 45 0.97 -18.28 -3.81
N GLY A 46 0.29 -17.15 -3.60
CA GLY A 46 -0.10 -16.25 -4.68
C GLY A 46 1.08 -15.42 -5.18
N MET A 47 1.36 -15.48 -6.50
CA MET A 47 2.41 -14.66 -7.13
C MET A 47 2.14 -13.17 -6.98
N TRP A 48 3.17 -12.36 -6.78
CA TRP A 48 3.10 -10.89 -6.74
C TRP A 48 4.26 -10.25 -7.50
N CYS A 49 4.13 -8.95 -7.77
CA CYS A 49 5.23 -8.12 -8.24
C CYS A 49 5.87 -7.39 -7.05
N ASN A 50 7.20 -7.46 -6.93
CA ASN A 50 7.98 -6.78 -5.89
C ASN A 50 8.57 -5.44 -6.39
N GLU A 51 8.02 -4.88 -7.46
CA GLU A 51 8.40 -3.58 -7.98
C GLU A 51 7.71 -2.46 -7.20
N TRP A 52 8.29 -1.26 -7.22
CA TRP A 52 7.73 -0.09 -6.56
C TRP A 52 6.61 0.54 -7.39
N ALA A 53 5.56 0.98 -6.70
CA ALA A 53 4.53 1.87 -7.21
C ALA A 53 4.68 3.25 -6.55
N SER A 54 4.76 4.31 -7.36
CA SER A 54 4.90 5.68 -6.83
C SER A 54 3.63 6.15 -6.13
N ALA A 55 3.79 7.00 -5.11
CA ALA A 55 2.69 7.65 -4.41
C ALA A 55 1.80 8.41 -5.39
N GLN A 56 2.39 9.10 -6.38
CA GLN A 56 1.65 9.83 -7.40
C GLN A 56 0.71 8.91 -8.20
N ALA A 57 1.19 7.74 -8.64
CA ALA A 57 0.37 6.80 -9.40
C ALA A 57 -0.75 6.19 -8.54
N ILE A 58 -0.45 5.86 -7.28
CA ILE A 58 -1.44 5.36 -6.32
C ILE A 58 -2.51 6.43 -6.05
N GLU A 59 -2.10 7.66 -5.78
CA GLU A 59 -2.99 8.76 -5.44
C GLU A 59 -3.85 9.21 -6.63
N ALA A 60 -3.33 9.12 -7.85
CA ALA A 60 -4.11 9.32 -9.06
C ALA A 60 -5.25 8.30 -9.20
N ILE A 61 -5.02 7.02 -8.85
CA ILE A 61 -6.06 5.98 -8.88
C ILE A 61 -7.13 6.25 -7.82
N VAL A 62 -6.73 6.48 -6.56
CA VAL A 62 -7.70 6.65 -5.46
C VAL A 62 -8.54 7.92 -5.61
N SER A 63 -7.99 8.97 -6.23
CA SER A 63 -8.70 10.24 -6.45
C SER A 63 -9.68 10.17 -7.63
N LYS A 64 -9.42 9.29 -8.61
CA LYS A 64 -10.22 9.17 -9.83
C LYS A 64 -11.45 8.28 -9.65
N GLU A 65 -11.35 7.23 -8.85
CA GLU A 65 -12.39 6.21 -8.73
C GLU A 65 -13.11 6.27 -7.36
N PRO A 66 -14.44 6.47 -7.33
CA PRO A 66 -15.18 6.44 -6.07
C PRO A 66 -15.30 5.02 -5.46
N LYS A 67 -15.09 3.98 -6.28
CA LYS A 67 -15.24 2.57 -5.89
C LYS A 67 -14.00 1.78 -6.28
N LEU A 68 -13.11 1.59 -5.33
CA LEU A 68 -11.84 0.91 -5.51
C LEU A 68 -11.98 -0.60 -5.29
N LYS A 69 -11.38 -1.38 -6.20
CA LYS A 69 -11.30 -2.85 -6.14
C LYS A 69 -9.87 -3.28 -6.46
N ALA A 70 -9.56 -4.57 -6.29
CA ALA A 70 -8.24 -5.12 -6.61
C ALA A 70 -7.79 -4.77 -8.04
N ARG A 71 -8.73 -4.79 -9.00
CA ARG A 71 -8.45 -4.49 -10.41
C ARG A 71 -8.08 -3.02 -10.66
N SER A 72 -8.54 -2.08 -9.83
CA SER A 72 -8.17 -0.65 -9.94
C SER A 72 -6.65 -0.46 -9.85
N PHE A 73 -5.97 -1.32 -9.08
CA PHE A 73 -4.53 -1.24 -8.84
C PHE A 73 -3.68 -2.11 -9.79
N CYS A 74 -4.28 -2.88 -10.69
CA CYS A 74 -3.52 -3.61 -11.70
C CYS A 74 -2.75 -2.68 -12.65
N ALA A 75 -3.22 -1.43 -12.82
CA ALA A 75 -2.56 -0.42 -13.66
C ALA A 75 -1.19 0.02 -13.12
N LEU A 76 -0.89 -0.22 -11.84
CA LEU A 76 0.42 0.09 -11.25
C LEU A 76 1.54 -0.82 -11.79
N HIS A 77 1.19 -2.05 -12.21
CA HIS A 77 2.14 -3.06 -12.66
C HIS A 77 1.57 -3.79 -13.89
N PRO A 78 1.53 -3.12 -15.06
CA PRO A 78 0.94 -3.69 -16.26
C PRO A 78 1.68 -4.97 -16.68
N GLY A 79 0.91 -6.00 -17.06
CA GLY A 79 1.46 -7.29 -17.48
C GLY A 79 2.00 -8.17 -16.34
N LYS A 80 1.91 -7.74 -15.08
CA LYS A 80 2.32 -8.54 -13.91
C LYS A 80 1.13 -9.30 -13.30
N SER A 81 1.39 -10.08 -12.26
CA SER A 81 0.37 -10.87 -11.55
C SER A 81 -0.82 -10.02 -11.11
N ILE A 82 -2.03 -10.44 -11.48
CA ILE A 82 -3.29 -9.79 -11.08
C ILE A 82 -3.51 -9.78 -9.57
N ASN A 83 -2.87 -10.69 -8.83
CA ASN A 83 -2.95 -10.70 -7.37
C ASN A 83 -2.29 -9.46 -6.75
N THR A 84 -1.28 -8.89 -7.43
CA THR A 84 -0.56 -7.70 -6.96
C THR A 84 -1.50 -6.54 -6.69
N GLY A 85 -2.48 -6.29 -7.57
CA GLY A 85 -3.47 -5.24 -7.34
C GLY A 85 -4.32 -5.47 -6.08
N GLY A 86 -4.66 -6.72 -5.78
CA GLY A 86 -5.32 -7.10 -4.54
C GLY A 86 -4.42 -6.94 -3.30
N PHE A 87 -3.13 -7.21 -3.42
CA PHE A 87 -2.17 -7.06 -2.33
C PHE A 87 -1.86 -5.58 -2.04
N VAL A 88 -1.72 -4.75 -3.08
CA VAL A 88 -1.65 -3.29 -2.95
C VAL A 88 -2.91 -2.75 -2.28
N LEU A 89 -4.11 -3.18 -2.71
CA LEU A 89 -5.37 -2.79 -2.07
C LEU A 89 -5.37 -3.10 -0.56
N ALA A 90 -4.89 -4.29 -0.16
CA ALA A 90 -4.78 -4.66 1.26
C ALA A 90 -3.81 -3.75 2.04
N ALA A 91 -2.62 -3.50 1.49
CA ALA A 91 -1.62 -2.63 2.11
C ALA A 91 -2.13 -1.18 2.28
N LEU A 92 -2.79 -0.62 1.26
CA LEU A 92 -3.37 0.72 1.32
C LEU A 92 -4.50 0.82 2.34
N ARG A 93 -5.31 -0.24 2.48
CA ARG A 93 -6.34 -0.33 3.52
C ARG A 93 -5.72 -0.37 4.91
N ASP A 94 -4.67 -1.17 5.13
CA ASP A 94 -3.99 -1.20 6.42
C ASP A 94 -3.34 0.15 6.76
N LEU A 95 -2.66 0.78 5.80
CA LEU A 95 -2.09 2.11 5.97
C LEU A 95 -3.15 3.14 6.38
N GLY A 96 -4.39 2.98 5.91
CA GLY A 96 -5.50 3.88 6.15
C GLY A 96 -5.69 4.92 5.04
N LEU A 97 -5.07 4.71 3.86
CA LEU A 97 -5.32 5.55 2.69
C LEU A 97 -6.73 5.32 2.14
N ILE A 98 -7.20 4.07 2.24
CA ILE A 98 -8.54 3.66 1.84
C ILE A 98 -9.23 2.93 2.98
N ARG A 99 -10.56 2.88 2.94
CA ARG A 99 -11.37 2.07 3.86
C ARG A 99 -12.36 1.21 3.08
N SER A 100 -12.82 0.12 3.69
CA SER A 100 -13.92 -0.65 3.12
C SER A 100 -15.21 0.19 3.15
N SER A 101 -16.00 0.10 2.10
CA SER A 101 -17.33 0.72 2.05
C SER A 101 -18.26 0.01 3.02
N GLU A 102 -19.06 0.77 3.76
CA GLU A 102 -20.05 0.23 4.70
C GLU A 102 -21.12 -0.62 4.00
N ALA A 103 -21.48 -0.25 2.77
CA ALA A 103 -22.50 -0.95 1.99
C ALA A 103 -21.99 -2.27 1.37
N ASN A 104 -20.68 -2.38 1.12
CA ASN A 104 -20.09 -3.57 0.51
C ASN A 104 -18.60 -3.67 0.83
N THR A 105 -18.23 -4.64 1.67
CA THR A 105 -16.85 -4.86 2.11
C THR A 105 -15.88 -5.25 1.00
N ARG A 106 -16.38 -5.62 -0.19
CA ARG A 106 -15.55 -5.86 -1.40
C ARG A 106 -15.21 -4.58 -2.16
N ILE A 107 -15.84 -3.46 -1.82
CA ILE A 107 -15.59 -2.13 -2.39
C ILE A 107 -14.85 -1.31 -1.34
N HIS A 108 -13.86 -0.54 -1.79
CA HIS A 108 -13.13 0.39 -0.94
C HIS A 108 -13.32 1.81 -1.47
N GLU A 109 -13.09 2.77 -0.59
CA GLU A 109 -13.19 4.18 -0.89
C GLU A 109 -12.00 4.92 -0.28
N HIS A 110 -11.58 5.98 -0.96
CA HIS A 110 -10.53 6.86 -0.47
C HIS A 110 -10.94 7.48 0.86
N VAL A 111 -10.00 7.55 1.80
CA VAL A 111 -10.20 8.32 3.03
C VAL A 111 -10.02 9.80 2.69
N PRO A 112 -11.04 10.66 2.93
CA PRO A 112 -10.95 12.07 2.55
C PRO A 112 -9.67 12.72 3.06
N LYS A 113 -8.96 13.42 2.18
CA LYS A 113 -7.69 14.12 2.46
C LYS A 113 -6.51 13.23 2.88
N ALA A 114 -6.66 11.89 2.85
CA ALA A 114 -5.55 10.99 3.11
C ALA A 114 -4.59 10.99 1.91
N THR A 115 -3.30 11.08 2.19
CA THR A 115 -2.20 10.91 1.23
C THR A 115 -1.31 9.79 1.72
N LEU A 116 -0.53 9.16 0.84
CA LEU A 116 0.39 8.10 1.27
C LEU A 116 1.36 8.63 2.34
N GLU A 117 1.78 9.89 2.20
CA GLU A 117 2.65 10.55 3.18
C GLU A 117 2.02 10.65 4.56
N ASN A 118 0.80 11.21 4.68
CA ASN A 118 0.22 11.47 5.99
C ASN A 118 -0.13 10.17 6.74
N VAL A 119 -0.59 9.14 6.01
CA VAL A 119 -0.93 7.84 6.62
C VAL A 119 0.31 7.08 7.08
N VAL A 120 1.41 7.15 6.31
CA VAL A 120 2.69 6.53 6.68
C VAL A 120 3.31 7.26 7.87
N MET A 121 3.30 8.59 7.86
CA MET A 121 3.78 9.39 9.00
C MET A 121 2.98 9.09 10.28
N ALA A 122 1.66 8.92 10.19
CA ALA A 122 0.83 8.52 11.32
C ALA A 122 1.18 7.12 11.85
N LYS A 123 1.45 6.14 10.97
CA LYS A 123 1.87 4.78 11.35
C LYS A 123 3.27 4.78 12.00
N THR A 124 4.22 5.53 11.46
CA THR A 124 5.58 5.63 12.03
C THR A 124 5.58 6.29 13.41
N ARG A 125 4.76 7.32 13.65
CA ARG A 125 4.61 7.95 14.98
C ARG A 125 4.05 6.99 16.03
N ARG A 126 3.09 6.14 15.65
CA ARG A 126 2.50 5.13 16.55
C ARG A 126 3.47 4.00 16.92
N LYS A 127 4.55 3.79 16.16
CA LYS A 127 5.57 2.76 16.43
C LYS A 127 6.72 3.22 17.33
N LYS A 128 6.85 4.52 17.66
CA LYS A 128 7.88 4.94 18.65
C LYS A 128 7.49 4.41 20.04
N PRO A 129 8.39 3.68 20.74
CA PRO A 129 8.13 3.30 22.13
C PRO A 129 8.01 4.57 22.99
N LYS A 130 7.18 4.51 24.04
CA LYS A 130 7.32 5.47 25.14
C LYS A 130 8.72 5.26 25.71
N GLU A 131 9.53 6.30 25.68
CA GLU A 131 10.80 6.33 26.39
C GLU A 131 10.47 6.26 27.88
N THR A 132 10.68 5.09 28.48
CA THR A 132 10.55 4.91 29.93
C THR A 132 11.79 5.56 30.55
N ILE A 133 11.57 6.67 31.23
CA ILE A 133 12.55 7.37 32.07
C ILE A 133 12.86 6.50 33.29
#